data_AF-A0A328BCM1-F1
#
_entry.id   AF-A0A328BCM1-F1
#
_cell.length_a   1.000
_cell.length_b   1.000
_cell.length_c   1.000
_cell.angle_alpha   90.00
_cell.angle_beta   90.00
_cell.angle_gamma   90.00
#
_symmetry.space_group_name_H-M   'P 1'
#
loop_
_entity.id
_entity.type
_entity.pdbx_description
1 polymer ?
#
loop_
_entity_poly.entity_id
_entity_poly.type
_entity_poly.pdbx_seq_one_letter_code
_entity_poly.pdbx_strand_id
1 'polypeptide(L)' 'MFATVHPAVVAKAAIGAIPEHYLQVTPAGAQVWVADVHAATPFASMREATRMAMRLPAALRAFSLPAEDTAH' A
#
# COMPACT_ATOMS: atom_id res chain seq x y z
N MET A 1 -21.29 16.61 -2.76
CA MET A 1 -20.76 15.73 -1.68
C MET A 1 -19.34 15.36 -2.06
N PHE A 2 -18.34 15.94 -1.40
CA PHE A 2 -16.96 15.49 -1.57
C PHE A 2 -16.78 14.30 -0.63
N ALA A 3 -16.68 13.08 -1.19
CA ALA A 3 -16.24 11.94 -0.40
C ALA A 3 -14.86 12.28 0.14
N THR A 4 -14.65 12.18 1.44
CA THR A 4 -13.34 12.32 2.07
C THR A 4 -12.44 11.23 1.50
N VAL A 5 -11.60 11.63 0.55
CA VAL A 5 -10.68 10.74 -0.15
C VAL A 5 -9.50 10.51 0.80
N HIS A 6 -9.58 9.45 1.60
CA HIS A 6 -8.49 9.08 2.49
C HIS A 6 -7.43 8.37 1.65
N PRO A 7 -6.17 8.84 1.69
CA PRO A 7 -5.08 8.15 1.02
C PRO A 7 -4.96 6.73 1.56
N ALA A 8 -4.51 5.81 0.71
CA ALA A 8 -4.34 4.41 1.04
C ALA A 8 -3.00 3.90 0.56
N VAL A 9 -2.43 2.92 1.26
CA VAL A 9 -1.22 2.21 0.85
C VAL A 9 -1.52 0.74 0.60
N VAL A 10 -0.59 0.05 -0.05
CA VAL A 10 -0.66 -1.40 -0.23
C VAL A 10 0.39 -2.04 0.65
N ALA A 11 -0.03 -2.92 1.56
CA ALA A 11 0.85 -3.69 2.42
C ALA A 11 0.90 -5.15 1.97
N LYS A 12 2.05 -5.77 2.11
CA LYS A 12 2.28 -7.20 1.92
C LYS A 12 2.16 -7.88 3.28
N ALA A 13 1.21 -8.80 3.42
CA ALA A 13 1.16 -9.62 4.62
C ALA A 13 2.35 -10.56 4.64
N ALA A 14 3.24 -10.38 5.61
CA ALA A 14 4.29 -11.35 5.84
C ALA A 14 3.74 -12.55 6.61
N ILE A 15 4.27 -13.75 6.31
CA ILE A 15 3.94 -14.95 7.07
C ILE A 15 4.89 -14.97 8.29
N GLY A 16 4.37 -14.68 9.48
CA GLY A 16 5.13 -14.71 10.74
C GLY A 16 5.46 -13.32 11.32
N ALA A 17 6.48 -13.23 12.19
CA ALA A 17 6.88 -12.01 12.90
C ALA A 17 7.76 -11.06 12.06
N ILE A 18 7.59 -11.05 10.74
CA ILE A 18 8.37 -10.22 9.82
C ILE A 18 7.67 -8.85 9.69
N PRO A 19 8.41 -7.73 9.64
CA PRO A 19 7.82 -6.41 9.48
C PRO A 19 6.93 -6.34 8.23
N GLU A 20 5.81 -5.64 8.36
CA GLU A 20 4.95 -5.30 7.24
C GLU A 20 5.77 -4.57 6.18
N HIS A 21 5.65 -4.99 4.92
CA HIS A 21 6.28 -4.28 3.81
C HIS A 21 5.20 -3.57 3.01
N TYR A 22 5.46 -2.32 2.66
CA TYR A 22 4.57 -1.47 1.90
C TYR A 22 5.06 -1.34 0.45
N LEU A 23 4.13 -1.18 -0.48
CA LEU A 23 4.42 -1.07 -1.90
C LEU A 23 4.89 0.35 -2.23
N GLN A 24 6.07 0.45 -2.83
CA GLN A 24 6.55 1.63 -3.51
C GLN A 24 6.59 1.38 -5.02
N VAL A 25 5.89 2.20 -5.78
CA VAL A 25 6.01 2.27 -7.23
C VAL A 25 7.02 3.35 -7.56
N THR A 26 8.15 2.95 -8.13
CA THR A 26 9.20 3.87 -8.56
C THR A 26 8.74 4.75 -9.74
N PRO A 27 9.39 5.88 -10.01
CA PRO A 27 9.08 6.72 -11.18
C PRO A 27 9.21 5.98 -12.52
N ALA A 28 10.03 4.93 -12.57
CA ALA A 28 10.16 4.04 -13.74
C ALA A 28 9.01 3.02 -13.87
N GLY A 29 8.04 3.03 -12.95
CA GLY A 29 6.91 2.09 -12.89
C GLY A 29 7.25 0.74 -12.24
N ALA A 30 8.47 0.54 -11.77
CA ALA A 30 8.85 -0.70 -11.08
C ALA A 30 8.25 -0.74 -9.66
N GLN A 31 7.82 -1.94 -9.24
CA GLN A 31 7.21 -2.21 -7.94
C GLN A 31 8.25 -2.75 -6.95
N VAL A 32 8.47 -2.03 -5.86
CA VAL A 32 9.43 -2.35 -4.80
C VAL A 32 8.70 -2.46 -3.46
N TRP A 33 9.17 -3.31 -2.57
CA TRP A 33 8.63 -3.48 -1.23
C TRP A 33 9.56 -2.83 -0.21
N VAL A 34 9.04 -1.86 0.54
CA VAL A 34 9.79 -1.09 1.54
C VAL A 34 9.24 -1.37 2.94
N ALA A 35 10.08 -1.30 3.98
CA ALA A 35 9.64 -1.48 5.36
C ALA A 35 9.03 -0.19 5.97
N ASP A 36 9.32 0.97 5.38
CA ASP A 36 8.81 2.26 5.83
C ASP A 36 7.51 2.63 5.09
N VAL A 37 6.44 2.86 5.84
CA VAL A 37 5.14 3.27 5.30
C VAL A 37 5.19 4.65 4.66
N HIS A 38 6.05 5.55 5.13
CA HIS A 38 6.20 6.90 4.56
C HIS A 38 6.91 6.90 3.21
N ALA A 39 7.69 5.86 2.92
CA ALA A 39 8.32 5.64 1.62
C ALA A 39 7.39 4.92 0.62
N ALA A 40 6.26 4.39 1.09
CA ALA A 40 5.27 3.71 0.26
C ALA A 40 4.58 4.68 -0.70
N THR A 41 4.06 4.17 -1.81
CA THR A 41 3.27 5.00 -2.73
C THR A 41 1.86 5.19 -2.18
N PRO A 42 1.45 6.44 -1.90
CA PRO A 42 0.08 6.73 -1.53
C PRO A 42 -0.82 6.65 -2.77
N PHE A 43 -1.89 5.89 -2.67
CA PHE A 43 -2.99 5.86 -3.63
C PHE A 43 -4.05 6.85 -3.19
N ALA A 44 -4.76 7.44 -4.17
CA ALA A 44 -5.75 8.46 -3.85
C ALA A 44 -6.87 7.87 -2.99
N SER A 45 -7.25 6.60 -3.20
CA SER A 45 -8.30 5.95 -2.42
C SER A 45 -8.02 4.47 -2.15
N MET A 46 -8.71 3.92 -1.15
CA MET A 46 -8.75 2.48 -0.88
C MET A 46 -9.08 1.66 -2.14
N ARG A 47 -9.99 2.14 -3.01
CA ARG A 47 -10.36 1.43 -4.24
C ARG A 47 -9.18 1.31 -5.22
N GLU A 48 -8.34 2.34 -5.30
CA GLU A 48 -7.13 2.31 -6.12
C GLU A 48 -6.08 1.39 -5.53
N ALA A 49 -5.82 1.49 -4.22
CA ALA A 49 -4.92 0.59 -3.52
C ALA A 49 -5.36 -0.89 -3.68
N THR A 50 -6.65 -1.19 -3.53
CA THR A 50 -7.19 -2.55 -3.73
C THR A 50 -6.99 -3.02 -5.17
N ARG A 51 -7.22 -2.14 -6.16
CA ARG A 51 -6.93 -2.49 -7.58
C ARG A 51 -5.46 -2.81 -7.78
N MET A 52 -4.56 -2.05 -7.17
CA MET A 52 -3.13 -2.36 -7.24
C MET A 52 -2.83 -3.70 -6.57
N ALA A 53 -3.33 -3.93 -5.36
CA ALA A 53 -3.15 -5.17 -4.61
C ALA A 53 -3.62 -6.40 -5.41
N MET A 54 -4.77 -6.31 -6.09
CA MET A 54 -5.30 -7.39 -6.92
C MET A 54 -4.51 -7.63 -8.22
N ARG A 55 -3.73 -6.66 -8.69
CA ARG A 55 -2.85 -6.82 -9.87
C ARG A 55 -1.53 -7.50 -9.51
N LEU A 56 -1.19 -7.55 -8.23
CA LEU A 56 0.01 -8.22 -7.75
C LEU A 56 -0.20 -9.75 -7.76
N PRO A 57 0.88 -10.54 -7.87
CA PRO A 57 0.81 -11.98 -7.73
C PRO A 57 0.13 -12.39 -6.41
N ALA A 58 -0.83 -13.33 -6.48
CA ALA A 58 -1.58 -13.80 -5.31
C ALA A 58 -0.68 -14.35 -4.18
N ALA A 59 0.50 -14.88 -4.54
CA ALA A 59 1.50 -15.36 -3.59
C ALA A 59 2.00 -14.28 -2.61
N LEU A 60 1.90 -12.99 -2.97
CA LEU A 60 2.33 -11.89 -2.13
C LEU A 60 1.32 -11.54 -1.04
N ARG A 61 0.04 -11.97 -1.16
CA ARG A 61 -1.04 -11.66 -0.20
C ARG A 61 -1.03 -10.18 0.19
N ALA A 62 -1.14 -9.32 -0.82
CA ALA A 62 -1.15 -7.88 -0.64
C ALA A 62 -2.57 -7.36 -0.32
N PHE A 63 -2.66 -6.36 0.55
CA PHE A 63 -3.89 -5.77 1.03
C PHE A 63 -3.81 -4.24 0.99
N SER A 64 -4.95 -3.57 0.78
CA SER A 64 -5.04 -2.12 0.93
C SER A 64 -5.24 -1.77 2.40
N LEU A 65 -4.48 -0.79 2.88
CA LEU A 65 -4.61 -0.20 4.21
C LEU A 65 -4.87 1.29 4.06
N PRO A 66 -5.71 1.90 4.93
CA PRO A 66 -5.78 3.35 5.01
C PRO A 66 -4.39 3.88 5.39
N ALA A 67 -3.93 4.89 4.66
CA ALA A 67 -2.83 5.72 5.12
C ALA A 67 -3.44 6.66 6.16
N GLU A 68 -3.74 6.12 7.35
CA GLU A 68 -4.03 6.97 8.49
C GLU A 68 -2.85 7.92 8.63
N ASP A 69 -3.14 9.21 8.74
CA ASP A 69 -2.13 10.19 9.09
C ASP A 69 -1.57 9.75 10.45
N THR A 70 -0.44 9.04 10.45
CA THR A 70 0.41 8.86 11.63
C THR A 70 1.03 10.23 11.97
N ALA A 71 0.19 11.26 12.09
CA ALA A 71 0.46 12.48 12.81
C ALA A 71 0.20 12.16 14.28
N HIS A 72 1.24 11.65 14.91
CA HIS A 72 1.63 11.83 16.31
C HIS A 72 0.54 11.75 17.40
#